data_AF-A0A950AYY7-F1
#
_entry.id   AF-A0A950AYY7-F1
#
_cell.length_a   1.000
_cell.length_b   1.000
_cell.length_c   1.000
_cell.angle_alpha   90.00
_cell.angle_beta   90.00
_cell.angle_gamma   90.00
#
_symmetry.space_group_name_H-M   'P 1'
#
loop_
_entity.id
_entity.type
_entity.pdbx_description
1 polymer ?
#
loop_
_entity_poly.entity_id
_entity_poly.type
_entity_poly.pdbx_seq_one_letter_code
_entity_poly.pdbx_strand_id
1 'polypeptide(L)' 'MYPRTIKGRSSSGTINEYVRVVEAYRDGGKVKQRVVADLGRKDLLIDILPKLKRLLTGDGGPEDSTPTDPEVVDAST' A
#
# COMPACT_ATOMS: atom_id res chain seq x y z
N MET A 1 17.54 -1.33 5.53
CA MET A 1 16.68 -1.22 4.33
C MET A 1 15.85 0.05 4.45
N TYR A 2 15.48 0.71 3.35
CA TYR A 2 14.60 1.88 3.39
C TYR A 2 13.74 1.98 2.11
N PRO A 3 12.52 2.54 2.18
CA PRO A 3 11.69 2.76 1.00
C PRO A 3 12.18 3.95 0.18
N ARG A 4 12.11 3.84 -1.14
CA ARG A 4 12.34 4.95 -2.07
C ARG A 4 11.29 4.99 -3.17
N THR A 5 11.03 6.18 -3.68
CA THR A 5 10.13 6.39 -4.81
C THR A 5 10.93 6.47 -6.11
N ILE A 6 10.38 5.90 -7.19
CA ILE A 6 10.88 6.07 -8.57
C ILE A 6 9.73 6.54 -9.46
N LYS A 7 10.06 7.27 -10.53
CA LYS A 7 9.09 7.64 -11.57
C LYS A 7 9.21 6.67 -12.73
N GLY A 8 8.10 6.11 -13.18
CA GLY A 8 8.01 5.22 -14.33
C GLY A 8 6.98 5.72 -15.33
N ARG A 9 7.32 5.73 -16.62
CA ARG A 9 6.39 6.09 -17.69
C ARG A 9 5.59 4.86 -18.12
N SER A 10 4.27 4.94 -18.15
CA SER A 10 3.41 3.89 -18.70
C SER A 10 3.42 3.90 -20.22
N SER A 11 2.92 2.82 -20.83
CA SER A 11 2.68 2.74 -22.28
C SER A 11 1.72 3.81 -22.79
N SER A 12 0.80 4.29 -21.93
CA SER A 12 -0.10 5.42 -22.22
C SER A 12 0.56 6.81 -22.14
N GLY A 13 1.85 6.89 -21.78
CA GLY A 13 2.59 8.14 -21.61
C GLY A 13 2.45 8.80 -20.24
N THR A 14 1.58 8.28 -19.37
CA THR A 14 1.39 8.78 -17.99
C THR A 14 2.63 8.50 -17.13
N ILE A 15 3.05 9.49 -16.33
CA ILE A 15 4.12 9.31 -15.35
C ILE A 15 3.49 8.84 -14.03
N ASN A 16 3.89 7.65 -13.58
CA ASN A 16 3.46 7.06 -12.32
C ASN A 16 4.63 7.04 -11.33
N GLU A 17 4.31 7.12 -10.04
CA GLU A 17 5.29 6.95 -8.96
C GLU A 17 5.19 5.54 -8.38
N TYR A 18 6.32 4.88 -8.14
CA TYR A 18 6.39 3.53 -7.57
C TYR A 18 7.29 3.49 -6.34
N VAL A 19 6.89 2.74 -5.33
CA VAL A 19 7.64 2.54 -4.09
C VAL A 19 8.37 1.20 -4.15
N ARG A 20 9.64 1.21 -3.74
CA ARG A 20 10.47 0.01 -3.61
C ARG A 20 11.33 0.07 -2.36
N VAL A 21 11.63 -1.08 -1.77
CA VAL A 21 12.55 -1.23 -0.66
C VAL A 21 13.94 -1.50 -1.21
N VAL A 22 14.91 -0.70 -0.76
CA VAL A 22 16.33 -0.91 -1.09
C VAL A 22 17.15 -1.16 0.16
N GLU A 23 18.29 -1.81 -0.04
CA GLU A 23 19.29 -1.96 0.99
C GLU A 23 20.67 -1.60 0.49
N ALA A 24 21.50 -1.13 1.41
CA ALA A 24 22.90 -0.90 1.16
C ALA A 24 23.68 -2.19 1.44
N TYR A 25 24.64 -2.51 0.57
CA TYR A 25 25.56 -3.63 0.75
C TYR A 25 26.98 -3.20 0.38
N ARG A 26 27.98 -3.94 0.87
CA ARG A 26 29.39 -3.71 0.52
C ARG A 26 29.84 -4.72 -0.52
N ASP A 27 30.55 -4.23 -1.51
CA ASP A 27 31.15 -5.04 -2.57
C ASP A 27 32.46 -4.39 -3.00
N GLY A 28 33.57 -5.14 -2.89
CA GLY A 28 34.91 -4.64 -3.22
C GLY A 28 35.30 -3.35 -2.48
N GLY A 29 34.93 -3.22 -1.20
CA GLY A 29 35.20 -2.03 -0.39
C GLY A 29 34.33 -0.81 -0.70
N LYS A 30 33.40 -0.90 -1.66
CA LYS A 30 32.45 0.16 -2.00
C LYS A 30 31.07 -0.14 -1.44
N VAL A 31 30.35 0.90 -1.01
CA VAL A 31 28.93 0.78 -0.64
C VAL A 31 28.09 0.92 -1.90
N LYS A 32 27.25 -0.08 -2.16
CA LYS A 32 26.30 -0.13 -3.28
C LYS A 32 24.88 -0.28 -2.74
N GLN A 33 23.89 -0.11 -3.61
CA GLN A 33 22.48 -0.36 -3.30
C GLN A 33 21.89 -1.42 -4.22
N ARG A 34 21.04 -2.28 -3.65
CA ARG A 34 20.21 -3.21 -4.42
C ARG A 34 18.75 -3.09 -4.02
N VAL A 35 17.86 -3.45 -4.95
CA VAL A 35 16.43 -3.55 -4.69
C VAL A 35 16.17 -4.87 -3.96
N VAL A 36 15.41 -4.80 -2.87
CA VAL A 36 14.99 -5.95 -2.07
C VAL A 36 13.59 -6.39 -2.49
N ALA A 37 12.70 -5.42 -2.68
CA ALA A 37 11.33 -5.66 -3.13
C ALA A 37 10.74 -4.41 -3.79
N ASP A 38 9.94 -4.59 -4.83
CA ASP A 38 9.07 -3.55 -5.37
C ASP A 38 7.70 -3.66 -4.70
N LEU A 39 7.23 -2.58 -4.06
CA LEU A 39 5.97 -2.60 -3.32
C LEU A 39 4.76 -2.28 -4.20
N GLY A 40 4.96 -1.46 -5.24
CA GLY A 40 3.90 -1.11 -6.19
C GLY A 40 3.76 0.39 -6.43
N ARG A 41 2.65 0.77 -7.09
CA ARG A 41 2.34 2.16 -7.44
C ARG A 41 1.92 2.94 -6.20
N LYS A 42 2.49 4.13 -6.02
CA LYS A 42 2.40 4.89 -4.77
C LYS A 42 0.97 5.32 -4.41
N ASP A 43 0.19 5.76 -5.40
CA ASP A 43 -1.22 6.12 -5.24
C ASP A 43 -2.04 4.91 -4.76
N LEU A 44 -1.94 3.77 -5.44
CA LEU A 44 -2.65 2.55 -5.05
C LEU A 44 -2.22 2.05 -3.67
N LEU A 45 -0.94 2.18 -3.35
CA LEU A 45 -0.41 1.82 -2.03
C LEU A 45 -1.01 2.69 -0.91
N ILE A 46 -1.29 3.97 -1.17
CA ILE A 46 -1.96 4.85 -0.21
C ILE A 46 -3.40 4.37 0.01
N ASP A 47 -4.11 4.06 -1.06
CA ASP A 47 -5.51 3.62 -1.00
C ASP A 47 -5.67 2.33 -0.19
N ILE A 48 -4.74 1.38 -0.34
CA ILE A 48 -4.76 0.11 0.41
C ILE A 48 -4.03 0.16 1.75
N LEU A 49 -3.38 1.27 2.10
CA LEU A 49 -2.51 1.36 3.28
C LEU A 49 -3.21 0.95 4.58
N PRO A 50 -4.48 1.30 4.84
CA PRO A 50 -5.17 0.85 6.05
C PRO A 50 -5.29 -0.68 6.12
N LYS A 51 -5.66 -1.32 5.00
CA LYS A 51 -5.78 -2.79 4.90
C LYS A 51 -4.42 -3.45 5.05
N LEU A 52 -3.41 -2.91 4.37
CA LEU A 52 -2.04 -3.40 4.45
C LEU A 52 -1.48 -3.27 5.88
N LYS A 53 -1.76 -2.16 6.57
CA LYS A 53 -1.35 -1.97 7.96
C LYS A 53 -1.97 -3.03 8.87
N ARG A 54 -3.29 -3.26 8.78
CA ARG A 54 -3.99 -4.31 9.56
C ARG A 54 -3.40 -5.69 9.30
N LEU A 55 -3.17 -6.02 8.02
CA LEU A 55 -2.56 -7.29 7.63
C LEU A 55 -1.16 -7.47 8.24
N LEU A 56 -0.34 -6.43 8.25
CA LEU A 56 1.03 -6.48 8.74
C LEU A 56 1.13 -6.45 10.27
N THR A 57 0.21 -5.77 10.97
CA THR A 57 0.21 -5.71 12.44
C THR A 57 -0.51 -6.91 13.06
N GLY A 58 -1.25 -7.69 12.28
CA GLY A 58 -2.07 -8.79 12.78
C GLY A 58 -3.33 -8.30 13.51
N ASP A 59 -3.63 -7.00 13.43
CA ASP A 59 -4.86 -6.43 13.98
C ASP A 59 -6.02 -6.77 13.01
N GLY A 60 -6.55 -7.99 13.15
CA GLY A 60 -7.80 -8.44 12.53
C GLY A 60 -9.03 -7.74 13.10
N GLY A 61 -8.97 -6.42 13.27
CA GLY A 61 -10.12 -5.60 13.68
C GLY A 61 -11.18 -5.61 12.57
N PRO A 62 -12.46 -5.76 12.94
CA PRO A 62 -13.53 -6.13 12.02
C PRO A 62 -13.58 -5.16 10.83
N GLU A 63 -13.74 -5.75 9.64
CA GLU A 63 -14.21 -5.06 8.45
C GLU A 63 -15.43 -4.21 8.84
N ASP A 64 -15.48 -2.97 8.34
CA ASP A 64 -16.56 -2.04 8.60
C ASP A 64 -17.91 -2.78 8.59
N SER A 65 -18.53 -2.86 9.76
CA SER A 65 -19.91 -3.31 9.89
C SER A 65 -20.79 -2.27 9.24
N THR A 66 -21.03 -2.38 7.94
CA THR A 66 -22.31 -1.99 7.36
C THR A 66 -23.08 -3.27 7.09
N PRO A 67 -24.06 -3.52 7.96
CA PRO A 67 -25.42 -3.37 7.48
C PRO A 67 -26.03 -2.21 8.25
N THR A 68 -26.24 -1.08 7.57
CA THR A 68 -27.43 -0.29 7.90
C THR A 68 -28.58 -1.19 7.52
N ASP A 69 -29.05 -2.02 8.45
CA ASP A 69 -30.39 -2.58 8.36
C ASP A 69 -31.31 -1.38 8.10
N PRO A 70 -32.11 -1.37 7.02
CA PRO A 70 -33.12 -0.34 6.89
C PRO A 70 -34.04 -0.49 8.09
N GLU A 71 -34.04 0.52 8.95
CA GLU A 71 -35.00 0.70 10.01
C GLU A 71 -36.39 0.54 9.39
N VAL A 72 -37.00 -0.63 9.59
CA VAL A 72 -38.39 -0.88 9.24
C VAL A 72 -39.19 0.02 10.18
N VAL A 73 -39.52 1.21 9.69
CA VAL A 73 -40.52 2.08 10.30
C VAL A 73 -41.84 1.32 10.34
N ASP A 74 -42.19 0.84 11.53
CA ASP A 74 -43.50 0.27 11.82
C ASP A 74 -44.53 1.40 11.78
N ALA A 75 -45.16 1.56 10.61
CA ALA A 75 -46.33 2.40 10.46
C ALA A 75 -47.54 1.63 10.99
N SER A 76 -47.78 1.70 12.29
CA SER A 76 -48.99 1.20 12.92
C SER A 76 -49.73 2.31 13.68
N THR A 77 -50.83 2.73 13.05
CA THR A 77 -52.10 3.29 13.58
C THR A 77 -52.10 4.51 14.51
#